data_AF-A0A1Q2LHM4-F1
#
_entry.id   AF-A0A1Q2LHM4-F1
#
_cell.length_a   1.000
_cell.length_b   1.000
_cell.length_c   1.000
_cell.angle_alpha   90.00
_cell.angle_beta   90.00
_cell.angle_gamma   90.00
#
_symmetry.space_group_name_H-M   'P 1'
#
loop_
_entity.id
_entity.type
_entity.pdbx_description
1 polymer ?
#
loop_
_entity_poly.entity_id
_entity_poly.type
_entity_poly.pdbx_seq_one_letter_code
_entity_poly.pdbx_strand_id
1 'polypeptide(L)'
;MIVHLCCKMNVPRNDGAKRNFSTSWGRSAYICAKRQMEQNPLLLFERNCFKKQGVKTALLASNKYVDKSLLCKEVSNANKQKDSKNFALKYGVVNILKLEDYVNEKSVDFIITDPPYGGLVQYLDLSYLWLLWLKVYDKKYGNIDFASEITISKKCDIKAYEVRFTKSLKQLHRVLKDDGKMVITFHNKDIAIWNSFMRSLKNAGFIIQKVIHQKNRRSGESVVANPYGTSGTDFYLRCIKNPHTQISTEIELQNLSQKIVEIAINAIALRNEPTPYEILFDAILAHITSSGFIFSDDCDGDIKTALNKHINKIFIIRQDKETKAGNLW
;
A
#
# COMPACT_ATOMS: atom_id res chain seq x y z
N MET A 1 -2.75 -3.08 36.28
CA MET A 1 -3.78 -2.15 35.75
C MET A 1 -4.16 -2.63 34.36
N ILE A 2 -5.28 -3.36 34.23
CA ILE A 2 -5.77 -3.82 32.92
C ILE A 2 -6.25 -2.57 32.18
N VAL A 3 -5.38 -2.02 31.33
CA VAL A 3 -5.76 -0.96 30.40
C VAL A 3 -6.80 -1.58 29.48
N HIS A 4 -8.08 -1.28 29.76
CA HIS A 4 -9.18 -1.63 28.91
C HIS A 4 -8.92 -0.97 27.55
N LEU A 5 -8.41 -1.75 26.58
CA LEU A 5 -7.96 -1.44 25.21
C LEU A 5 -9.04 -0.80 24.32
N CYS A 6 -10.03 -0.18 24.92
CA CYS A 6 -11.26 0.27 24.32
C CYS A 6 -11.81 1.55 24.96
N CYS A 7 -11.37 1.91 26.17
CA CYS A 7 -11.92 3.07 26.87
C CYS A 7 -11.12 4.33 26.56
N LYS A 8 -9.79 4.31 26.63
CA LYS A 8 -8.93 5.51 26.50
C LYS A 8 -8.24 5.64 25.14
N MET A 9 -9.01 5.75 24.05
CA MET A 9 -8.44 5.78 22.69
C MET A 9 -8.83 6.98 21.84
N ASN A 10 -9.77 7.78 22.32
CA ASN A 10 -10.33 8.86 21.53
C ASN A 10 -9.76 10.19 21.97
N VAL A 11 -9.14 10.90 21.04
CA VAL A 11 -8.75 12.29 21.23
C VAL A 11 -9.98 13.15 20.95
N PRO A 12 -10.55 13.85 21.97
CA PRO A 12 -11.65 14.76 21.73
C PRO A 12 -11.17 15.95 20.89
N ARG A 13 -12.04 16.47 20.04
CA ARG A 13 -11.76 17.66 19.25
C ARG A 13 -11.45 18.86 20.15
N ASN A 14 -10.72 19.83 19.58
CA ASN A 14 -10.46 21.12 20.24
C ASN A 14 -11.73 21.97 20.29
N ASP A 15 -11.79 22.90 21.23
CA ASP A 15 -12.97 23.76 21.46
C ASP A 15 -13.37 24.56 20.21
N GLY A 16 -12.39 24.94 19.38
CA GLY A 16 -12.63 25.62 18.10
C GLY A 16 -13.46 24.81 17.08
N ALA A 17 -13.59 23.49 17.26
CA ALA A 17 -14.42 22.66 16.40
C ALA A 17 -15.93 22.78 16.71
N LYS A 18 -16.31 23.50 17.79
CA LYS A 18 -17.71 23.67 18.27
C LYS A 18 -18.47 22.33 18.39
N ARG A 19 -17.75 21.25 18.70
CA ARG A 19 -18.24 19.87 18.84
C ARG A 19 -17.47 19.19 19.95
N ASN A 20 -17.60 19.74 21.16
CA ASN A 20 -16.93 19.22 22.35
C ASN A 20 -17.36 17.76 22.55
N PHE A 21 -16.44 16.89 22.96
CA PHE A 21 -16.65 15.43 23.10
C PHE A 21 -16.92 14.67 21.77
N SER A 22 -16.81 15.32 20.62
CA SER A 22 -16.69 14.61 19.34
C SER A 22 -15.25 14.15 19.13
N THR A 23 -15.10 12.94 18.59
CA THR A 23 -13.80 12.36 18.22
C THR A 23 -13.92 11.71 16.84
N SER A 24 -12.79 11.54 16.15
CA SER A 24 -12.70 10.73 14.94
C SER A 24 -11.57 9.74 15.11
N TRP A 25 -11.87 8.46 14.88
CA TRP A 25 -10.86 7.42 14.81
C TRP A 25 -10.19 7.49 13.43
N GLY A 26 -9.39 8.55 13.22
CA GLY A 26 -8.74 8.80 11.93
C GLY A 26 -7.55 7.88 11.63
N ARG A 27 -7.09 7.11 12.62
CA ARG A 27 -5.90 6.26 12.52
C ARG A 27 -6.14 4.89 13.12
N SER A 28 -5.92 3.86 12.31
CA SER A 28 -5.84 2.48 12.76
C SER A 28 -4.51 2.27 13.50
N ALA A 29 -4.44 2.70 14.77
CA ALA A 29 -3.25 2.60 15.60
C ALA A 29 -3.61 2.56 17.09
N TYR A 30 -2.74 1.95 17.90
CA TYR A 30 -2.78 2.09 19.36
C TYR A 30 -2.08 3.39 19.75
N ILE A 31 -2.82 4.33 20.35
CA ILE A 31 -2.32 5.67 20.68
C ILE A 31 -2.53 5.93 22.18
N CYS A 32 -1.48 6.44 22.85
CA CYS A 32 -1.58 7.02 24.18
C CYS A 32 -1.45 8.54 24.06
N ALA A 33 -2.57 9.26 24.14
CA ALA A 33 -2.61 10.71 23.97
C ALA A 33 -2.79 11.42 25.32
N LYS A 34 -2.23 12.63 25.44
CA LYS A 34 -2.38 13.47 26.65
C LYS A 34 -3.85 13.84 26.92
N ARG A 35 -4.60 14.15 25.86
CA ARG A 35 -6.06 14.37 25.92
C ARG A 35 -6.75 13.08 25.51
N GLN A 36 -7.59 12.58 26.40
CA GLN A 36 -8.33 11.34 26.22
C GLN A 36 -9.75 11.52 26.71
N MET A 37 -10.67 10.81 26.07
CA MET A 37 -12.06 10.70 26.50
C MET A 37 -12.42 9.23 26.51
N GLU A 38 -13.11 8.80 27.58
CA GLU A 38 -13.60 7.44 27.67
C GLU A 38 -14.87 7.26 26.83
N GLN A 39 -14.90 6.18 26.05
CA GLN A 39 -16.11 5.74 25.36
C GLN A 39 -16.37 4.28 25.69
N ASN A 40 -17.63 3.97 25.96
CA ASN A 40 -18.04 2.58 26.09
C ASN A 40 -17.89 1.90 24.71
N PRO A 41 -17.04 0.88 24.57
CA PRO A 41 -16.76 0.28 23.27
C PRO A 41 -17.95 -0.49 22.70
N LEU A 42 -18.83 -1.02 23.55
CA LEU A 42 -20.05 -1.68 23.11
C LEU A 42 -21.00 -0.67 22.45
N LEU A 43 -21.18 0.51 23.07
CA LEU A 43 -21.97 1.60 22.49
C LEU A 43 -21.35 2.12 21.19
N LEU A 44 -20.02 2.19 21.12
CA LEU A 44 -19.30 2.62 19.92
C LEU A 44 -19.48 1.62 18.78
N PHE A 45 -19.30 0.33 19.05
CA PHE A 45 -19.54 -0.74 18.09
C PHE A 45 -20.98 -0.75 17.61
N GLU A 46 -21.96 -0.72 18.52
CA GLU A 46 -23.37 -0.69 18.17
C GLU A 46 -23.69 0.52 17.28
N ARG A 47 -23.15 1.70 17.59
CA ARG A 47 -23.31 2.91 16.76
C ARG A 47 -22.72 2.74 15.36
N ASN A 48 -21.49 2.23 15.27
CA ASN A 48 -20.77 2.07 14.01
C ASN A 48 -21.32 0.92 13.15
N CYS A 49 -21.92 -0.10 13.75
CA CYS A 49 -22.47 -1.24 13.01
C CYS A 49 -23.94 -1.00 12.62
N PHE A 50 -24.76 -0.47 13.53
CA PHE A 50 -26.23 -0.58 13.40
C PHE A 50 -26.99 0.74 13.36
N LYS A 51 -26.42 1.87 13.81
CA LYS A 51 -27.14 3.17 13.84
C LYS A 51 -27.09 3.89 12.49
N LYS A 52 -27.56 5.14 12.45
CA LYS A 52 -27.81 5.93 11.22
C LYS A 52 -26.60 6.04 10.27
N GLN A 53 -25.38 6.12 10.80
CA GLN A 53 -24.14 6.18 10.01
C GLN A 53 -23.38 4.84 9.99
N GLY A 54 -24.04 3.76 10.42
CA GLY A 54 -23.41 2.46 10.59
C GLY A 54 -23.37 1.60 9.33
N VAL A 55 -22.55 0.55 9.38
CA VAL A 55 -22.32 -0.42 8.29
C VAL A 55 -23.63 -0.99 7.76
N LYS A 56 -24.58 -1.36 8.63
CA LYS A 56 -25.89 -1.89 8.23
C LYS A 56 -26.65 -0.90 7.34
N THR A 57 -26.69 0.38 7.72
CA THR A 57 -27.39 1.41 6.94
C THR A 57 -26.72 1.61 5.58
N ALA A 58 -25.38 1.56 5.52
CA ALA A 58 -24.63 1.63 4.26
C ALA A 58 -24.92 0.43 3.34
N LEU A 59 -24.93 -0.80 3.88
CA LEU A 59 -25.28 -2.01 3.12
C LEU A 59 -26.74 -2.03 2.66
N LEU A 60 -27.66 -1.50 3.46
CA LEU A 60 -29.05 -1.36 3.03
C LEU A 60 -29.19 -0.30 1.93
N ALA A 61 -28.42 0.78 2.00
CA ALA A 61 -28.41 1.81 0.96
C ALA A 61 -27.77 1.31 -0.34
N SER A 62 -26.75 0.45 -0.27
CA SER A 62 -26.11 -0.12 -1.47
C SER A 62 -27.07 -0.95 -2.32
N ASN A 63 -28.11 -1.55 -1.73
CA ASN A 63 -29.17 -2.26 -2.46
C ASN A 63 -29.92 -1.40 -3.50
N LYS A 64 -29.80 -0.07 -3.43
CA LYS A 64 -30.34 0.84 -4.46
C LYS A 64 -29.48 0.91 -5.72
N TYR A 65 -28.20 0.59 -5.59
CA TYR A 65 -27.19 0.73 -6.65
C TYR A 65 -26.69 -0.63 -7.16
N VAL A 66 -26.84 -1.69 -6.37
CA VAL A 66 -26.43 -3.05 -6.74
C VAL A 66 -27.56 -3.73 -7.47
N ASP A 67 -27.28 -4.18 -8.69
CA ASP A 67 -28.18 -5.05 -9.45
C ASP A 67 -28.29 -6.41 -8.76
N LYS A 68 -29.49 -6.71 -8.26
CA LYS A 68 -29.79 -7.96 -7.54
C LYS A 68 -29.89 -9.18 -8.46
N SER A 69 -29.92 -8.98 -9.78
CA SER A 69 -29.90 -10.07 -10.76
C SER A 69 -28.50 -10.65 -10.97
N LEU A 70 -27.45 -9.97 -10.49
CA LEU A 70 -26.08 -10.44 -10.57
C LEU A 70 -25.93 -11.78 -9.85
N LEU A 71 -25.51 -12.79 -10.60
CA LEU A 71 -25.19 -14.09 -10.05
C LEU A 71 -23.88 -14.01 -9.26
N CYS A 72 -23.99 -13.85 -7.94
CA CYS A 72 -22.85 -13.77 -7.04
C CYS A 72 -22.47 -15.17 -6.52
N LYS A 73 -21.17 -15.45 -6.43
CA LYS A 73 -20.62 -16.71 -5.94
C LYS A 73 -19.56 -16.46 -4.86
N GLU A 74 -19.88 -16.85 -3.62
CA GLU A 74 -18.91 -16.78 -2.52
C GLU A 74 -17.84 -17.86 -2.68
N VAL A 75 -16.58 -17.53 -2.41
CA VAL A 75 -15.49 -18.50 -2.35
C VAL A 75 -15.63 -19.37 -1.10
N SER A 76 -15.56 -20.69 -1.28
CA SER A 76 -15.67 -21.63 -0.16
C SER A 76 -14.96 -22.95 -0.47
N ASN A 77 -14.66 -23.74 0.57
CA ASN A 77 -14.06 -25.06 0.42
C ASN A 77 -14.86 -25.98 -0.54
N ALA A 78 -16.18 -25.81 -0.61
CA ALA A 78 -17.06 -26.61 -1.47
C ALA A 78 -16.90 -26.31 -2.98
N ASN A 79 -16.30 -25.17 -3.34
CA ASN A 79 -16.04 -24.78 -4.72
C ASN A 79 -14.56 -24.66 -5.11
N LYS A 80 -13.68 -25.17 -4.24
CA LYS A 80 -12.28 -25.43 -4.56
C LYS A 80 -12.17 -26.28 -5.83
N GLN A 81 -11.30 -25.87 -6.73
CA GLN A 81 -10.98 -26.50 -8.02
C GLN A 81 -12.17 -26.69 -8.97
N LYS A 82 -13.32 -26.05 -8.70
CA LYS A 82 -14.48 -26.08 -9.60
C LYS A 82 -14.42 -24.93 -10.60
N ASP A 83 -14.26 -25.27 -11.88
CA ASP A 83 -14.25 -24.29 -12.99
C ASP A 83 -15.65 -23.87 -13.43
N SER A 84 -16.41 -23.32 -12.48
CA SER A 84 -17.77 -22.84 -12.76
C SER A 84 -17.71 -21.43 -13.31
N LYS A 85 -17.99 -21.25 -14.60
CA LYS A 85 -18.12 -19.93 -15.25
C LYS A 85 -19.45 -19.24 -15.00
N ASN A 86 -20.39 -19.91 -14.34
CA ASN A 86 -21.72 -19.39 -14.03
C ASN A 86 -21.69 -18.46 -12.80
N PHE A 87 -21.13 -17.26 -12.96
CA PHE A 87 -21.22 -16.15 -12.01
C PHE A 87 -20.88 -14.83 -12.72
N ALA A 88 -21.46 -13.73 -12.23
CA ALA A 88 -21.04 -12.37 -12.60
C ALA A 88 -20.00 -11.82 -11.61
N LEU A 89 -20.11 -12.19 -10.32
CA LEU A 89 -19.18 -11.77 -9.27
C LEU A 89 -18.78 -12.97 -8.41
N LYS A 90 -17.47 -13.24 -8.32
CA LYS A 90 -16.90 -14.18 -7.34
C LYS A 90 -16.21 -13.40 -6.23
N TYR A 91 -16.60 -13.60 -4.98
CA TYR A 91 -16.13 -12.78 -3.85
C TYR A 91 -15.81 -13.64 -2.62
N GLY A 92 -14.98 -13.14 -1.71
CA GLY A 92 -14.66 -13.83 -0.47
C GLY A 92 -13.25 -13.54 0.02
N VAL A 93 -12.83 -14.27 1.05
CA VAL A 93 -11.47 -14.18 1.61
C VAL A 93 -10.73 -15.46 1.28
N VAL A 94 -9.56 -15.32 0.65
CA VAL A 94 -8.70 -16.43 0.23
C VAL A 94 -7.28 -16.11 0.66
N ASN A 95 -6.59 -17.11 1.20
CA ASN A 95 -5.14 -17.01 1.34
C ASN A 95 -4.53 -16.99 -0.07
N ILE A 96 -3.85 -15.90 -0.42
CA ILE A 96 -3.28 -15.69 -1.76
C ILE A 96 -2.37 -16.84 -2.23
N LEU A 97 -1.71 -17.54 -1.30
CA LEU A 97 -0.88 -18.70 -1.63
C LEU A 97 -1.69 -19.90 -2.13
N LYS A 98 -3.01 -19.90 -1.89
CA LYS A 98 -3.98 -20.90 -2.35
C LYS A 98 -4.87 -20.36 -3.47
N LEU A 99 -4.47 -19.29 -4.17
CA LEU A 99 -5.30 -18.71 -5.24
C LEU A 99 -5.59 -19.71 -6.36
N GLU A 100 -4.66 -20.64 -6.63
CA GLU A 100 -4.81 -21.76 -7.57
C GLU A 100 -6.00 -22.68 -7.29
N ASP A 101 -6.44 -22.76 -6.04
CA ASP A 101 -7.64 -23.51 -5.68
C ASP A 101 -8.92 -22.88 -6.25
N TYR A 102 -8.89 -21.62 -6.67
CA TYR A 102 -10.09 -20.85 -6.99
C TYR A 102 -10.02 -20.12 -8.33
N VAL A 103 -8.84 -19.94 -8.90
CA VAL A 103 -8.61 -19.18 -10.13
C VAL A 103 -7.58 -19.92 -11.00
N ASN A 104 -8.01 -20.25 -12.22
CA ASN A 104 -7.20 -20.97 -13.19
C ASN A 104 -6.01 -20.12 -13.64
N GLU A 105 -4.95 -20.79 -14.08
CA GLU A 105 -3.82 -20.12 -14.73
C GLU A 105 -4.27 -19.37 -15.99
N LYS A 106 -3.64 -18.22 -16.28
CA LYS A 106 -3.88 -17.40 -17.47
C LYS A 106 -5.38 -17.13 -17.76
N SER A 107 -6.16 -16.92 -16.71
CA SER A 107 -7.61 -16.72 -16.81
C SER A 107 -8.06 -15.28 -16.51
N VAL A 108 -7.18 -14.46 -15.95
CA VAL A 108 -7.48 -13.09 -15.53
C VAL A 108 -6.89 -12.10 -16.53
N ASP A 109 -7.73 -11.24 -17.11
CA ASP A 109 -7.32 -10.18 -18.04
C ASP A 109 -6.64 -9.00 -17.34
N PHE A 110 -7.13 -8.66 -16.16
CA PHE A 110 -6.69 -7.48 -15.42
C PHE A 110 -6.75 -7.70 -13.92
N ILE A 111 -5.71 -7.24 -13.22
CA ILE A 111 -5.63 -7.26 -11.75
C ILE A 111 -5.50 -5.82 -11.28
N ILE A 112 -6.27 -5.45 -10.27
CA ILE A 112 -6.01 -4.27 -9.45
C ILE A 112 -5.89 -4.72 -8.00
N THR A 113 -4.82 -4.31 -7.31
CA THR A 113 -4.56 -4.76 -5.94
C THR A 113 -3.88 -3.69 -5.11
N ASP A 114 -4.24 -3.68 -3.82
CA ASP A 114 -3.68 -2.81 -2.78
C ASP A 114 -3.03 -3.68 -1.69
N PRO A 115 -1.76 -4.10 -1.87
CA PRO A 115 -1.08 -4.98 -0.94
C PRO A 115 -0.69 -4.27 0.38
N PRO A 116 -0.37 -5.04 1.42
CA PRO A 116 0.17 -4.48 2.66
C PRO A 116 1.55 -3.81 2.45
N TYR A 117 1.67 -2.59 2.98
CA TYR A 117 2.83 -1.70 2.84
C TYR A 117 3.97 -2.00 3.84
N GLY A 118 4.34 -3.28 4.02
CA GLY A 118 5.52 -3.64 4.82
C GLY A 118 5.45 -3.20 6.29
N GLY A 119 4.35 -3.48 6.99
CA GLY A 119 4.23 -3.16 8.43
C GLY A 119 3.77 -1.74 8.77
N LEU A 120 3.42 -0.92 7.77
CA LEU A 120 2.84 0.42 8.01
C LEU A 120 1.57 0.37 8.88
N VAL A 121 0.73 -0.65 8.67
CA VAL A 121 -0.50 -0.92 9.44
C VAL A 121 -0.57 -2.41 9.73
N GLN A 122 -0.76 -2.78 11.00
CA GLN A 122 -0.94 -4.18 11.42
C GLN A 122 -2.44 -4.53 11.40
N TYR A 123 -2.98 -4.85 10.23
CA TYR A 123 -4.42 -4.98 10.03
C TYR A 123 -5.04 -6.07 10.89
N LEU A 124 -4.43 -7.25 10.98
CA LEU A 124 -5.03 -8.34 11.76
C LEU A 124 -4.99 -8.06 13.26
N ASP A 125 -3.87 -7.56 13.79
CA ASP A 125 -3.75 -7.18 15.20
C ASP A 125 -4.80 -6.12 15.58
N LEU A 126 -4.93 -5.07 14.75
CA LEU A 126 -5.88 -3.98 14.99
C LEU A 126 -7.33 -4.40 14.82
N SER A 127 -7.60 -5.40 13.98
CA SER A 127 -8.96 -5.91 13.72
C SER A 127 -9.38 -7.00 14.70
N TYR A 128 -8.44 -7.64 15.41
CA TYR A 128 -8.67 -8.84 16.20
C TYR A 128 -9.86 -8.72 17.16
N LEU A 129 -9.88 -7.64 17.95
CA LEU A 129 -10.94 -7.41 18.93
C LEU A 129 -12.33 -7.33 18.28
N TRP A 130 -12.44 -6.63 17.16
CA TRP A 130 -13.69 -6.45 16.44
C TRP A 130 -14.15 -7.75 15.78
N LEU A 131 -13.22 -8.52 15.24
CA LEU A 131 -13.49 -9.82 14.63
C LEU A 131 -14.02 -10.84 15.65
N LEU A 132 -13.54 -10.79 16.90
CA LEU A 132 -14.11 -11.61 17.99
C LEU A 132 -15.57 -11.27 18.29
N TRP A 133 -15.96 -9.99 18.23
CA TRP A 133 -17.36 -9.59 18.42
C TRP A 133 -18.22 -9.95 17.22
N LEU A 134 -17.69 -9.77 16.00
CA LEU A 134 -18.37 -10.14 14.77
C LEU A 134 -18.58 -11.66 14.63
N LYS A 135 -17.72 -12.48 15.27
CA LYS A 135 -17.87 -13.94 15.34
C LYS A 135 -19.24 -14.39 15.86
N VAL A 136 -19.86 -13.61 16.75
CA VAL A 136 -21.20 -13.89 17.28
C VAL A 136 -22.27 -13.85 16.18
N TYR A 137 -22.05 -13.01 15.16
CA TYR A 137 -22.98 -12.85 14.03
C TYR A 137 -22.64 -13.80 12.87
N ASP A 138 -21.36 -14.01 12.60
CA ASP A 138 -20.90 -14.94 11.56
C ASP A 138 -19.57 -15.59 11.99
N LYS A 139 -19.57 -16.92 12.08
CA LYS A 139 -18.42 -17.71 12.53
C LYS A 139 -17.17 -17.47 11.69
N LYS A 140 -17.29 -17.03 10.42
CA LYS A 140 -16.14 -16.76 9.55
C LYS A 140 -15.19 -15.70 10.11
N TYR A 141 -15.69 -14.75 10.89
CA TYR A 141 -14.86 -13.72 11.53
C TYR A 141 -14.02 -14.26 12.69
N GLY A 142 -14.29 -15.48 13.17
CA GLY A 142 -13.56 -16.08 14.28
C GLY A 142 -12.29 -16.84 13.90
N ASN A 143 -12.11 -17.20 12.63
CA ASN A 143 -11.02 -18.05 12.16
C ASN A 143 -9.92 -17.21 11.50
N ILE A 144 -9.21 -16.42 12.31
CA ILE A 144 -8.20 -15.47 11.84
C ILE A 144 -6.84 -16.17 11.74
N ASP A 145 -6.26 -16.18 10.55
CA ASP A 145 -4.96 -16.76 10.30
C ASP A 145 -3.86 -15.69 10.37
N PHE A 146 -3.39 -15.41 11.57
CA PHE A 146 -2.28 -14.49 11.82
C PHE A 146 -0.96 -14.93 11.19
N ALA A 147 -0.76 -16.24 11.00
CA ALA A 147 0.49 -16.76 10.43
C ALA A 147 0.64 -16.39 8.95
N SER A 148 -0.49 -16.28 8.24
CA SER A 148 -0.55 -15.93 6.83
C SER A 148 -0.53 -14.43 6.53
N GLU A 149 -0.48 -13.55 7.54
CA GLU A 149 -0.35 -12.12 7.30
C GLU A 149 0.99 -11.79 6.62
N ILE A 150 0.92 -10.94 5.59
CA ILE A 150 2.08 -10.45 4.86
C ILE A 150 2.39 -9.06 5.42
N THR A 151 3.17 -9.00 6.49
CA THR A 151 3.50 -7.74 7.16
C THR A 151 4.92 -7.81 7.76
N ILE A 152 5.48 -6.66 8.08
CA ILE A 152 6.71 -6.57 8.88
C ILE A 152 6.29 -6.37 10.33
N SER A 153 6.80 -7.19 11.23
CA SER A 153 6.49 -7.14 12.66
C SER A 153 7.67 -7.66 13.48
N LYS A 154 7.56 -7.67 14.81
CA LYS A 154 8.59 -8.28 15.68
C LYS A 154 8.88 -9.75 15.35
N LYS A 155 7.93 -10.45 14.72
CA LYS A 155 8.04 -11.88 14.36
C LYS A 155 8.37 -12.10 12.88
N CYS A 156 8.30 -11.07 12.05
CA CYS A 156 8.46 -11.16 10.61
C CYS A 156 9.31 -9.98 10.14
N ASP A 157 10.58 -10.26 9.84
CA ASP A 157 11.50 -9.25 9.34
C ASP A 157 11.23 -8.91 7.86
N ILE A 158 11.97 -7.93 7.34
CA ILE A 158 11.84 -7.49 5.94
C ILE A 158 12.12 -8.61 4.93
N LYS A 159 13.02 -9.55 5.25
CA LYS A 159 13.37 -10.67 4.37
C LYS A 159 12.24 -11.70 4.31
N ALA A 160 11.65 -12.02 5.45
CA ALA A 160 10.48 -12.88 5.53
C ALA A 160 9.26 -12.24 4.82
N TYR A 161 9.08 -10.93 4.98
CA TYR A 161 8.10 -10.15 4.21
C TYR A 161 8.34 -10.27 2.71
N GLU A 162 9.56 -10.01 2.23
CA GLU A 162 9.94 -10.11 0.81
C GLU A 162 9.61 -11.47 0.22
N VAL A 163 9.97 -12.55 0.92
CA VAL A 163 9.71 -13.93 0.47
C VAL A 163 8.22 -14.19 0.36
N ARG A 164 7.42 -13.79 1.36
CA ARG A 164 5.95 -13.98 1.34
C ARG A 164 5.29 -13.13 0.27
N PHE A 165 5.73 -11.89 0.12
CA PHE A 165 5.20 -10.96 -0.87
C PHE A 165 5.52 -11.43 -2.29
N THR A 166 6.76 -11.87 -2.55
CA THR A 166 7.17 -12.50 -3.83
C THR A 166 6.30 -13.72 -4.16
N LYS A 167 6.08 -14.63 -3.20
CA LYS A 167 5.21 -15.80 -3.43
C LYS A 167 3.77 -15.42 -3.79
N SER A 168 3.27 -14.35 -3.18
CA SER A 168 1.93 -13.83 -3.44
C SER A 168 1.84 -13.23 -4.85
N LEU A 169 2.83 -12.43 -5.24
CA LEU A 169 2.95 -11.90 -6.59
C LEU A 169 3.09 -13.01 -7.64
N LYS A 170 3.80 -14.12 -7.35
CA LYS A 170 3.86 -15.27 -8.26
C LYS A 170 2.49 -15.90 -8.52
N GLN A 171 1.61 -15.94 -7.52
CA GLN A 171 0.24 -16.42 -7.72
C GLN A 171 -0.58 -15.45 -8.61
N LEU A 172 -0.38 -14.13 -8.45
CA LEU A 172 -0.96 -13.14 -9.37
C LEU A 172 -0.42 -13.29 -10.80
N HIS A 173 0.89 -13.48 -10.96
CA HIS A 173 1.52 -13.73 -12.25
C HIS A 173 0.96 -14.97 -12.94
N ARG A 174 0.76 -16.06 -12.19
CA ARG A 174 0.17 -17.31 -12.71
C ARG A 174 -1.24 -17.09 -13.25
N VAL A 175 -2.12 -16.43 -12.50
CA VAL A 175 -3.52 -16.26 -12.93
C VAL A 175 -3.69 -15.24 -14.06
N LEU A 176 -2.79 -14.26 -14.16
CA LEU A 176 -2.84 -13.23 -15.19
C LEU A 176 -2.57 -13.83 -16.57
N LYS A 177 -3.30 -13.39 -17.60
CA LYS A 177 -3.00 -13.71 -19.01
C LYS A 177 -1.65 -13.14 -19.42
N ASP A 178 -1.08 -13.64 -20.51
CA ASP A 178 0.27 -13.25 -20.95
C ASP A 178 0.33 -11.78 -21.43
N ASP A 179 -0.77 -11.27 -22.00
CA ASP A 179 -1.00 -9.88 -22.38
C ASP A 179 -1.74 -9.03 -21.30
N GLY A 180 -2.07 -9.69 -20.19
CA GLY A 180 -2.78 -9.12 -19.06
C GLY A 180 -1.95 -8.06 -18.33
N LYS A 181 -2.64 -7.19 -17.60
CA LYS A 181 -2.01 -6.07 -16.87
C LYS A 181 -2.41 -6.10 -15.39
N MET A 182 -1.45 -5.80 -14.53
CA MET A 182 -1.70 -5.59 -13.11
C MET A 182 -1.49 -4.12 -12.78
N VAL A 183 -2.39 -3.53 -12.00
CA VAL A 183 -2.17 -2.25 -11.33
C VAL A 183 -2.04 -2.53 -9.85
N ILE A 184 -0.88 -2.19 -9.30
CA ILE A 184 -0.57 -2.36 -7.88
C ILE A 184 -0.33 -0.99 -7.24
N THR A 185 -1.03 -0.72 -6.13
CA THR A 185 -0.79 0.49 -5.34
C THR A 185 0.33 0.24 -4.34
N PHE A 186 1.29 1.16 -4.24
CA PHE A 186 2.37 1.03 -3.26
C PHE A 186 2.96 2.40 -2.86
N HIS A 187 3.23 2.57 -1.58
CA HIS A 187 3.77 3.79 -0.98
C HIS A 187 4.36 3.46 0.39
N ASN A 188 5.68 3.56 0.51
CA ASN A 188 6.35 3.54 1.80
C ASN A 188 7.39 4.67 1.83
N LYS A 189 7.76 5.14 3.02
CA LYS A 189 8.86 6.10 3.16
C LYS A 189 10.20 5.39 3.32
N ASP A 190 10.15 4.17 3.84
CA ASP A 190 11.33 3.35 4.00
C ASP A 190 11.75 2.79 2.64
N ILE A 191 12.91 3.26 2.21
CA ILE A 191 13.50 2.88 0.94
C ILE A 191 13.89 1.39 0.91
N ALA A 192 14.25 0.79 2.04
CA ALA A 192 14.55 -0.64 2.10
C ALA A 192 13.30 -1.48 1.77
N ILE A 193 12.13 -1.02 2.22
CA ILE A 193 10.84 -1.63 1.91
C ILE A 193 10.51 -1.46 0.42
N TRP A 194 10.81 -0.30 -0.18
CA TRP A 194 10.71 -0.10 -1.62
C TRP A 194 11.61 -1.04 -2.43
N ASN A 195 12.88 -1.19 -2.05
CA ASN A 195 13.78 -2.11 -2.76
C ASN A 195 13.29 -3.56 -2.64
N SER A 196 12.75 -3.94 -1.47
CA SER A 196 12.11 -5.25 -1.27
C SER A 196 10.90 -5.45 -2.19
N PHE A 197 10.06 -4.42 -2.35
CA PHE A 197 8.94 -4.41 -3.29
C PHE A 197 9.41 -4.59 -4.75
N MET A 198 10.42 -3.83 -5.18
CA MET A 198 10.97 -3.90 -6.54
C MET A 198 11.56 -5.29 -6.85
N ARG A 199 12.36 -5.85 -5.93
CA ARG A 199 12.87 -7.23 -6.05
C ARG A 199 11.75 -8.26 -6.11
N SER A 200 10.69 -8.08 -5.32
CA SER A 200 9.55 -8.99 -5.30
C SER A 200 8.79 -9.00 -6.63
N LEU A 201 8.60 -7.83 -7.26
CA LEU A 201 8.03 -7.74 -8.62
C LEU A 201 8.89 -8.47 -9.65
N LYS A 202 10.20 -8.17 -9.68
CA LYS A 202 11.13 -8.81 -10.62
C LYS A 202 11.15 -10.33 -10.43
N ASN A 203 11.30 -10.79 -9.20
CA ASN A 203 11.37 -12.22 -8.85
C ASN A 203 10.04 -12.96 -9.10
N ALA A 204 8.93 -12.24 -9.17
CA ALA A 204 7.63 -12.77 -9.56
C ALA A 204 7.39 -12.76 -11.08
N GLY A 205 8.33 -12.22 -11.87
CA GLY A 205 8.23 -12.14 -13.33
C GLY A 205 7.46 -10.92 -13.82
N PHE A 206 7.36 -9.85 -13.03
CA PHE A 206 6.76 -8.59 -13.45
C PHE A 206 7.80 -7.52 -13.76
N ILE A 207 7.46 -6.64 -14.70
CA ILE A 207 8.14 -5.35 -14.92
C ILE A 207 7.13 -4.22 -14.80
N ILE A 208 7.57 -3.05 -14.35
CA ILE A 208 6.72 -1.85 -14.29
C ILE A 208 6.75 -1.18 -15.67
N GLN A 209 5.59 -1.13 -16.32
CA GLN A 209 5.42 -0.50 -17.62
C GLN A 209 5.07 0.99 -17.49
N LYS A 210 4.36 1.39 -16.44
CA LYS A 210 3.96 2.78 -16.21
C LYS A 210 3.72 3.06 -14.74
N VAL A 211 4.07 4.26 -14.31
CA VAL A 211 3.73 4.79 -12.99
C VAL A 211 2.74 5.93 -13.17
N ILE A 212 1.66 5.91 -12.39
CA ILE A 212 0.68 6.99 -12.34
C ILE A 212 0.71 7.57 -10.94
N HIS A 213 0.98 8.87 -10.84
CA HIS A 213 1.00 9.61 -9.58
C HIS A 213 -0.36 10.23 -9.36
N GLN A 214 -1.07 9.78 -8.34
CA GLN A 214 -2.35 10.36 -7.96
C GLN A 214 -2.15 11.22 -6.72
N LYS A 215 -2.25 12.54 -6.89
CA LYS A 215 -2.32 13.46 -5.74
C LYS A 215 -3.59 13.20 -4.94
N ASN A 216 -3.44 13.07 -3.63
CA ASN A 216 -4.56 12.91 -2.74
C ASN A 216 -5.43 14.17 -2.75
N ARG A 217 -6.75 14.00 -2.93
CA ARG A 217 -7.71 15.12 -2.95
C ARG A 217 -7.80 15.84 -1.59
N ARG A 218 -7.41 15.16 -0.52
CA ARG A 218 -7.24 15.72 0.82
C ARG A 218 -5.93 15.21 1.41
N SER A 219 -5.12 16.11 1.94
CA SER A 219 -3.90 15.75 2.66
C SER A 219 -4.26 14.92 3.89
N GLY A 220 -3.65 13.74 4.02
CA GLY A 220 -3.73 12.95 5.24
C GLY A 220 -3.09 13.69 6.41
N GLU A 221 -3.48 13.36 7.65
CA GLU A 221 -2.93 14.00 8.85
C GLU A 221 -1.40 13.86 8.95
N SER A 222 -0.84 12.77 8.42
CA SER A 222 0.62 12.55 8.34
C SER A 222 1.31 13.54 7.40
N VAL A 223 0.69 13.84 6.26
CA VAL A 223 1.18 14.83 5.28
C VAL A 223 1.07 16.23 5.87
N VAL A 224 -0.01 16.55 6.57
CA VAL A 224 -0.15 17.84 7.27
C VAL A 224 0.90 17.99 8.38
N ALA A 225 1.16 16.92 9.13
CA ALA A 225 2.12 16.94 10.24
C ALA A 225 3.59 16.92 9.79
N ASN A 226 3.89 16.38 8.61
CA ASN A 226 5.23 16.39 8.02
C ASN A 226 5.15 16.51 6.49
N PRO A 227 4.95 17.75 5.95
CA PRO A 227 4.75 17.99 4.52
C PRO A 227 5.97 17.66 3.65
N TYR A 228 7.17 17.72 4.24
CA TYR A 228 8.44 17.56 3.53
C TYR A 228 9.06 16.16 3.67
N GLY A 229 8.48 15.29 4.51
CA GLY A 229 8.93 13.91 4.69
C GLY A 229 7.77 12.91 4.63
N THR A 230 6.68 13.26 3.96
CA THR A 230 5.54 12.37 3.66
C THR A 230 5.01 12.72 2.28
N SER A 231 5.04 11.76 1.35
CA SER A 231 4.44 11.99 0.04
C SER A 231 2.92 12.15 0.18
N GLY A 232 2.39 13.19 -0.45
CA GLY A 232 0.94 13.44 -0.54
C GLY A 232 0.27 12.69 -1.68
N THR A 233 0.94 11.69 -2.25
CA THR A 233 0.52 11.00 -3.47
C THR A 233 0.58 9.48 -3.32
N ASP A 234 -0.38 8.81 -3.94
CA ASP A 234 -0.37 7.36 -4.08
C ASP A 234 0.17 6.99 -5.47
N PHE A 235 1.02 5.96 -5.52
CA PHE A 235 1.52 5.42 -6.78
C PHE A 235 0.63 4.29 -7.26
N TYR A 236 0.21 4.37 -8.51
CA TYR A 236 -0.43 3.28 -9.23
C TYR A 236 0.57 2.75 -10.25
N LEU A 237 1.14 1.59 -9.95
CA LEU A 237 2.17 0.95 -10.76
C LEU A 237 1.50 -0.05 -11.69
N ARG A 238 1.52 0.25 -12.99
CA ARG A 238 1.05 -0.69 -14.01
C ARG A 238 2.18 -1.64 -14.37
N CYS A 239 2.01 -2.89 -14.00
CA CYS A 239 2.92 -3.99 -14.27
C CYS A 239 2.41 -4.88 -15.41
N ILE A 240 3.35 -5.42 -16.17
CA ILE A 240 3.11 -6.48 -17.16
C ILE A 240 4.02 -7.66 -16.85
N LYS A 241 3.67 -8.86 -17.33
CA LYS A 241 4.59 -9.99 -17.29
C LYS A 241 5.85 -9.62 -18.06
N ASN A 242 7.00 -10.01 -17.55
CA ASN A 242 8.27 -9.74 -18.19
C ASN A 242 8.38 -10.56 -19.49
N PRO A 243 8.35 -9.94 -20.69
CA PRO A 243 8.40 -10.67 -21.94
C PRO A 243 9.81 -11.20 -22.25
N HIS A 244 10.86 -10.66 -21.59
CA HIS A 244 12.25 -11.01 -21.86
C HIS A 244 13.09 -11.04 -20.58
N THR A 245 13.85 -12.13 -20.38
CA THR A 245 14.90 -12.25 -19.37
C THR A 245 16.12 -11.41 -19.76
N GLN A 246 15.97 -10.10 -19.97
CA GLN A 246 17.12 -9.24 -20.31
C GLN A 246 17.86 -8.81 -19.04
N ILE A 247 19.14 -9.13 -19.00
CA ILE A 247 20.13 -8.55 -18.10
C ILE A 247 20.42 -7.15 -18.64
N SER A 248 20.24 -6.11 -17.82
CA SER A 248 20.57 -4.75 -18.23
C SER A 248 22.03 -4.68 -18.65
N THR A 249 22.30 -4.18 -19.86
CA THR A 249 23.67 -4.02 -20.35
C THR A 249 24.36 -2.84 -19.65
N GLU A 250 25.69 -2.84 -19.63
CA GLU A 250 26.48 -1.74 -19.05
C GLU A 250 26.17 -0.38 -19.71
N ILE A 251 25.85 -0.40 -21.01
CA ILE A 251 25.41 0.76 -21.80
C ILE A 251 24.04 1.26 -21.31
N GLU A 252 23.10 0.37 -21.01
CA GLU A 252 21.78 0.74 -20.47
C GLU A 252 21.90 1.37 -19.08
N LEU A 253 22.80 0.86 -18.23
CA LEU A 253 23.07 1.44 -16.91
C LEU A 253 23.70 2.84 -17.00
N GLN A 254 24.58 3.05 -17.96
CA GLN A 254 25.19 4.36 -18.18
C GLN A 254 24.16 5.38 -18.69
N ASN A 255 23.28 4.97 -19.62
CA ASN A 255 22.16 5.77 -20.10
C ASN A 255 21.15 6.08 -18.98
N LEU A 256 20.85 5.10 -18.12
CA LEU A 256 20.01 5.29 -16.95
C LEU A 256 20.61 6.34 -16.00
N SER A 257 21.90 6.23 -15.67
CA SER A 257 22.59 7.19 -14.80
C SER A 257 22.52 8.62 -15.32
N GLN A 258 22.71 8.82 -16.63
CA GLN A 258 22.57 10.15 -17.25
C GLN A 258 21.13 10.66 -17.14
N LYS A 259 20.15 9.79 -17.41
CA LYS A 259 18.74 10.18 -17.36
C LYS A 259 18.28 10.54 -15.95
N ILE A 260 18.75 9.82 -14.94
CA ILE A 260 18.51 10.12 -13.52
C ILE A 260 18.98 11.54 -13.19
N VAL A 261 20.21 11.90 -13.58
CA VAL A 261 20.78 13.22 -13.31
C VAL A 261 19.97 14.32 -14.01
N GLU A 262 19.58 14.12 -15.28
CA GLU A 262 18.75 15.07 -16.03
C GLU A 262 17.40 15.32 -15.33
N ILE A 263 16.71 14.25 -14.90
CA ILE A 263 15.43 14.36 -14.21
C ILE A 263 15.59 15.09 -12.87
N ALA A 264 16.65 14.78 -12.11
CA ALA A 264 16.92 15.44 -10.84
C ALA A 264 17.16 16.94 -11.01
N ILE A 265 17.94 17.36 -12.02
CA ILE A 265 18.16 18.76 -12.35
C ILE A 265 16.81 19.45 -12.65
N ASN A 266 15.99 18.83 -13.51
CA ASN A 266 14.68 19.39 -13.88
C ASN A 266 13.74 19.49 -12.67
N ALA A 267 13.74 18.49 -11.79
CA ALA A 267 12.90 18.49 -10.59
C ALA A 267 13.29 19.63 -9.62
N ILE A 268 14.60 19.84 -9.40
CA ILE A 268 15.11 20.95 -8.58
C ILE A 268 14.79 22.29 -9.24
N ALA A 269 15.05 22.43 -10.54
CA ALA A 269 14.81 23.67 -11.28
C ALA A 269 13.33 24.08 -11.28
N LEU A 270 12.41 23.12 -11.45
CA LEU A 270 10.97 23.37 -11.39
C LEU A 270 10.49 23.81 -10.00
N ARG A 271 11.14 23.32 -8.93
CA ARG A 271 10.84 23.73 -7.55
C ARG A 271 11.46 25.07 -7.20
N ASN A 272 12.61 25.39 -7.80
CA ASN A 272 13.39 26.59 -7.55
C ASN A 272 13.74 26.79 -6.05
N GLU A 273 13.97 25.68 -5.34
CA GLU A 273 14.37 25.65 -3.93
C GLU A 273 15.16 24.35 -3.62
N PRO A 274 15.97 24.31 -2.54
CA PRO A 274 16.64 23.09 -2.10
C PRO A 274 15.63 21.95 -1.92
N THR A 275 15.89 20.81 -2.54
CA THR A 275 14.89 19.75 -2.71
C THR A 275 15.26 18.50 -1.91
N PRO A 276 14.36 17.99 -1.04
CA PRO A 276 14.59 16.73 -0.33
C PRO A 276 14.78 15.54 -1.26
N TYR A 277 15.63 14.58 -0.84
CA TYR A 277 15.88 13.36 -1.61
C TYR A 277 14.59 12.58 -1.93
N GLU A 278 13.62 12.52 -1.01
CA GLU A 278 12.34 11.84 -1.25
C GLU A 278 11.60 12.41 -2.47
N ILE A 279 11.67 13.73 -2.67
CA ILE A 279 11.00 14.40 -3.79
C ILE A 279 11.74 14.11 -5.10
N LEU A 280 13.07 14.06 -5.07
CA LEU A 280 13.87 13.64 -6.21
C LEU A 280 13.58 12.18 -6.57
N PHE A 281 13.58 11.30 -5.57
CA PHE A 281 13.28 9.88 -5.73
C PHE A 281 11.91 9.68 -6.39
N ASP A 282 10.86 10.34 -5.89
CA ASP A 282 9.51 10.28 -6.45
C ASP A 282 9.49 10.75 -7.91
N ALA A 283 10.14 11.87 -8.23
CA ALA A 283 10.20 12.41 -9.60
C ALA A 283 10.98 11.50 -10.56
N ILE A 284 12.14 10.99 -10.12
CA ILE A 284 13.01 10.12 -10.91
C ILE A 284 12.31 8.79 -11.17
N LEU A 285 11.71 8.17 -10.16
CA LEU A 285 10.94 6.95 -10.30
C LEU A 285 9.80 7.11 -11.32
N ALA A 286 9.06 8.22 -11.26
CA ALA A 286 7.99 8.55 -12.20
C ALA A 286 8.49 8.58 -13.65
N HIS A 287 9.56 9.33 -13.88
CA HIS A 287 10.05 9.64 -15.21
C HIS A 287 10.83 8.48 -15.83
N ILE A 288 11.71 7.81 -15.08
CA ILE A 288 12.46 6.65 -15.56
C ILE A 288 11.51 5.55 -16.00
N THR A 289 10.54 5.22 -15.15
CA THR A 289 9.61 4.13 -15.44
C THR A 289 8.63 4.47 -16.56
N SER A 290 8.28 5.74 -16.76
CA SER A 290 7.46 6.16 -17.92
C SER A 290 8.25 6.26 -19.22
N SER A 291 9.58 6.38 -19.14
CA SER A 291 10.48 6.46 -20.30
C SER A 291 10.96 5.09 -20.78
N GLY A 292 10.47 4.00 -20.18
CA GLY A 292 10.82 2.62 -20.56
C GLY A 292 12.18 2.13 -20.04
N PHE A 293 12.88 2.95 -19.25
CA PHE A 293 14.11 2.53 -18.57
C PHE A 293 13.77 1.67 -17.34
N ILE A 294 14.64 0.71 -17.04
CA ILE A 294 14.45 -0.25 -15.95
C ILE A 294 15.60 -0.07 -14.95
N PHE A 295 15.26 0.15 -13.68
CA PHE A 295 16.23 0.15 -12.58
C PHE A 295 16.82 -1.25 -12.37
N SER A 296 17.98 -1.30 -11.71
CA SER A 296 18.54 -2.52 -11.14
C SER A 296 17.70 -3.03 -9.96
N ASP A 297 18.21 -4.07 -9.27
CA ASP A 297 17.59 -4.65 -8.08
C ASP A 297 17.64 -3.74 -6.85
N ASP A 298 18.34 -2.61 -6.97
CA ASP A 298 18.46 -1.57 -5.96
C ASP A 298 18.23 -0.18 -6.59
N CYS A 299 16.96 0.16 -6.84
CA CYS A 299 16.59 1.42 -7.49
C CYS A 299 17.11 2.65 -6.72
N ASP A 300 17.13 2.59 -5.39
CA ASP A 300 17.71 3.64 -4.56
C ASP A 300 19.23 3.72 -4.71
N GLY A 301 19.89 2.56 -4.74
CA GLY A 301 21.32 2.46 -5.02
C GLY A 301 21.69 3.08 -6.37
N ASP A 302 20.90 2.81 -7.42
CA ASP A 302 21.10 3.39 -8.75
C ASP A 302 20.98 4.92 -8.70
N ILE A 303 19.91 5.43 -8.08
CA ILE A 303 19.67 6.87 -7.97
C ILE A 303 20.78 7.54 -7.17
N LYS A 304 21.10 7.01 -5.98
CA LYS A 304 22.17 7.55 -5.14
C LYS A 304 23.52 7.51 -5.85
N THR A 305 23.84 6.41 -6.52
CA THR A 305 25.10 6.27 -7.26
C THR A 305 25.19 7.30 -8.38
N ALA A 306 24.11 7.47 -9.15
CA ALA A 306 24.04 8.47 -10.22
C ALA A 306 24.20 9.89 -9.67
N LEU A 307 23.44 10.27 -8.64
CA LEU A 307 23.48 11.62 -8.10
C LEU A 307 24.80 11.93 -7.36
N ASN A 308 25.32 10.98 -6.57
CA ASN A 308 26.55 11.16 -5.78
C ASN A 308 27.79 11.40 -6.67
N LYS A 309 27.85 10.81 -7.86
CA LYS A 309 28.93 11.04 -8.84
C LYS A 309 29.04 12.51 -9.29
N HIS A 310 27.97 13.29 -9.11
CA HIS A 310 27.88 14.68 -9.54
C HIS A 310 27.77 15.69 -8.38
N ILE A 311 28.00 15.25 -7.14
CA ILE A 311 28.15 16.16 -5.99
C ILE A 311 29.38 17.05 -6.21
N ASN A 312 29.27 18.33 -5.85
CA ASN A 312 30.27 19.40 -6.05
C ASN A 312 30.58 19.71 -7.52
N LYS A 313 29.84 19.14 -8.47
CA LYS A 313 29.93 19.44 -9.91
C LYS A 313 28.61 20.02 -10.42
N ILE A 314 27.51 19.35 -10.10
CA ILE A 314 26.14 19.73 -10.48
C ILE A 314 25.31 19.96 -9.22
N PHE A 315 25.39 19.04 -8.26
CA PHE A 315 24.58 19.09 -7.04
C PHE A 315 25.39 19.55 -5.83
N ILE A 316 24.74 20.24 -4.90
CA ILE A 316 25.31 20.62 -3.61
C ILE A 316 24.35 20.14 -2.53
N ILE A 317 24.84 19.31 -1.61
CA ILE A 317 24.03 18.83 -0.50
C ILE A 317 24.09 19.82 0.66
N ARG A 318 22.92 20.23 1.16
CA ARG A 318 22.77 21.00 2.39
C ARG A 318 22.07 20.17 3.45
N GLN A 319 22.56 20.23 4.68
CA GLN A 319 21.84 19.64 5.80
C GLN A 319 20.65 20.53 6.16
N ASP A 320 19.46 19.94 6.19
CA ASP A 320 18.31 20.58 6.80
C ASP A 320 18.38 20.40 8.33
N LYS A 321 18.55 21.50 9.04
CA LYS A 321 18.53 21.53 10.51
C LYS A 321 17.16 21.92 11.07
N GLU A 322 16.25 22.39 10.21
CA GLU A 322 14.96 22.96 10.63
C GLU A 322 13.81 21.99 10.37
N THR A 323 13.90 21.14 9.35
CA THR A 323 12.86 20.14 9.05
C THR A 323 13.35 18.69 9.20
N LYS A 324 12.41 17.74 9.17
CA LYS A 324 12.69 16.30 9.16
C LYS A 324 12.96 15.74 7.76
N ALA A 325 13.20 16.59 6.77
CA ALA A 325 13.39 16.19 5.37
C ALA A 325 14.76 15.56 5.08
N GLY A 326 15.73 15.68 6.00
CA GLY A 326 17.07 15.13 5.83
C GLY A 326 17.97 16.01 4.94
N ASN A 327 18.77 15.38 4.08
CA ASN A 327 19.66 16.11 3.17
C ASN A 327 18.86 16.72 2.00
N LEU A 328 19.10 18.01 1.75
CA LEU A 328 18.55 18.77 0.63
C LEU A 328 19.57 18.85 -0.50
N TRP A 329 19.10 18.66 -1.72
CA TRP A 329 19.86 18.72 -2.97
C TRP A 329 19.62 20.04 -3.71
#